data_AF-Q9A5C4-F1
#
_entry.id   AF-Q9A5C4-F1
#
_cell.length_a   1.000
_cell.length_b   1.000
_cell.length_c   1.000
_cell.angle_alpha   90.00
_cell.angle_beta   90.00
_cell.angle_gamma   90.00
#
_symmetry.space_group_name_H-M   'P 1'
#
loop_
_entity.id
_entity.type
_entity.pdbx_description
1 polymer ?
#
loop_
_entity_poly.entity_id
_entity_poly.type
_entity_poly.pdbx_seq_one_letter_code
_entity_poly.pdbx_strand_id
1 'polypeptide(L)' 'MICSPENGEPAKAGNGIMIGLKADSPQQVDAFHAAALAHGGVCAGPPGLRPTYGEGYYLAYVRDPDGNKLSAFFKG' A
#
# COMPACT_ATOMS: atom_id res chain seq x y z
N MET A 1 6.90 -4.87 21.33
CA MET A 1 5.47 -4.55 21.41
C MET A 1 4.79 -5.22 20.23
N ILE A 2 3.79 -6.07 20.46
CA ILE A 2 3.01 -6.69 19.38
C ILE A 2 1.78 -5.80 19.20
N CYS A 3 1.66 -5.14 18.05
CA CYS A 3 0.52 -4.28 17.73
C CYS A 3 -0.60 -5.08 17.09
N SER A 4 -1.85 -4.70 17.35
CA SER A 4 -3.01 -5.26 16.67
C SER A 4 -2.99 -4.91 15.17
N PRO A 5 -3.56 -5.77 14.31
CA PRO A 5 -3.79 -5.47 12.89
C PRO A 5 -4.50 -4.13 12.69
N GLU A 6 -4.04 -3.32 11.73
CA GLU A 6 -4.61 -1.99 11.44
C GLU A 6 -6.09 -2.07 11.03
N ASN A 7 -6.54 -3.18 10.46
CA ASN A 7 -7.93 -3.38 10.06
C ASN A 7 -8.86 -3.87 11.18
N GLY A 8 -8.36 -4.11 12.40
CA GLY A 8 -9.17 -4.52 13.54
C GLY A 8 -9.63 -5.99 13.55
N GLU A 9 -9.27 -6.78 12.53
CA GLU A 9 -9.63 -8.20 12.42
C GLU A 9 -8.67 -9.11 13.21
N PRO A 10 -9.06 -10.35 13.59
CA PRO A 10 -8.16 -11.32 14.21
C PRO A 10 -6.89 -11.51 13.39
N ALA A 11 -5.73 -11.56 14.05
CA ALA A 11 -4.44 -11.67 13.37
C ALA A 11 -4.38 -12.95 12.49
N LYS A 12 -4.12 -12.75 11.21
CA LYS A 12 -3.85 -13.79 10.20
C LYS A 12 -2.64 -13.38 9.35
N ALA A 13 -2.09 -14.32 8.58
CA ALA A 13 -1.12 -13.94 7.55
C ALA A 13 -1.73 -12.86 6.64
N GLY A 14 -1.01 -11.75 6.45
CA GLY A 14 -1.45 -10.67 5.55
C GLY A 14 -2.19 -9.48 6.17
N ASN A 15 -2.85 -9.62 7.33
CA ASN A 15 -3.54 -8.47 7.96
C ASN A 15 -2.71 -7.74 9.02
N GLY A 16 -1.58 -8.30 9.46
CA GLY A 16 -0.58 -7.65 10.32
C GLY A 16 0.74 -7.31 9.62
N ILE A 17 0.88 -7.63 8.33
CA ILE A 17 2.10 -7.44 7.54
C ILE A 17 1.77 -6.60 6.31
N MET A 18 2.67 -5.70 5.92
CA MET A 18 2.57 -4.92 4.70
C MET A 18 3.84 -5.09 3.88
N ILE A 19 3.69 -5.42 2.59
CA ILE A 19 4.81 -5.46 1.65
C ILE A 19 4.88 -4.13 0.90
N GLY A 20 6.02 -3.45 0.99
CA GLY A 20 6.28 -2.20 0.30
C GLY A 20 7.22 -2.38 -0.89
N LEU A 21 6.73 -2.06 -2.08
CA LEU A 21 7.49 -2.06 -3.32
C LEU A 21 8.04 -0.67 -3.61
N LYS A 22 9.35 -0.55 -3.73
CA LYS A 22 9.99 0.71 -4.15
C LYS A 22 9.81 0.88 -5.67
N ALA A 23 9.26 2.02 -6.06
CA ALA A 23 9.15 2.48 -7.43
C ALA A 23 10.26 3.50 -7.75
N ASP A 24 10.60 3.62 -9.03
CA ASP A 24 11.56 4.59 -9.56
C ASP A 24 10.89 5.89 -10.01
N SER A 25 9.55 5.94 -10.03
CA SER A 25 8.79 7.16 -10.33
C SER A 25 7.38 7.17 -9.71
N PRO A 26 6.75 8.35 -9.53
CA PRO A 26 5.34 8.43 -9.11
C PRO A 26 4.39 7.71 -10.07
N GLN A 27 4.69 7.74 -11.38
CA GLN A 27 3.86 7.09 -12.40
C GLN A 27 3.84 5.55 -12.25
N GLN A 28 4.94 4.96 -11.76
CA GLN A 28 4.96 3.53 -11.45
C GLN A 28 4.10 3.20 -10.22
N VAL A 29 4.00 4.11 -9.24
CA VAL A 29 3.09 3.96 -8.10
C VAL A 29 1.63 4.03 -8.58
N ASP A 30 1.31 4.97 -9.47
CA ASP A 30 -0.01 5.07 -10.10
C ASP A 30 -0.36 3.81 -10.90
N ALA A 31 0.58 3.33 -11.72
CA ALA A 31 0.40 2.13 -12.53
C ALA A 31 0.19 0.88 -11.67
N PHE A 32 0.96 0.73 -10.59
CA PHE A 32 0.76 -0.34 -9.61
C PHE A 32 -0.65 -0.31 -9.03
N HIS A 33 -1.10 0.86 -8.56
CA HIS A 33 -2.41 1.01 -7.95
C HIS A 33 -3.53 0.72 -8.96
N ALA A 34 -3.45 1.27 -10.18
CA ALA A 34 -4.42 1.01 -11.23
C ALA A 34 -4.50 -0.47 -11.62
N ALA A 35 -3.35 -1.13 -11.78
CA ALA A 35 -3.29 -2.56 -12.07
C ALA A 35 -3.89 -3.40 -10.94
N ALA A 36 -3.55 -3.11 -9.69
CA ALA A 36 -4.09 -3.81 -8.55
C ALA A 36 -5.63 -3.71 -8.50
N LEU A 37 -6.21 -2.53 -8.73
CA LEU A 37 -7.66 -2.38 -8.80
C LEU A 37 -8.29 -3.14 -9.97
N ALA A 38 -7.65 -3.11 -11.15
CA ALA A 38 -8.14 -3.83 -12.33
C ALA A 38 -8.16 -5.36 -12.13
N HIS A 39 -7.29 -5.89 -11.27
CA HIS A 39 -7.20 -7.31 -10.94
C HIS A 39 -7.95 -7.73 -9.66
N GLY A 40 -8.91 -6.91 -9.21
CA GLY A 40 -9.78 -7.24 -8.08
C GLY A 40 -9.23 -6.84 -6.70
N GLY A 41 -8.12 -6.10 -6.68
CA GLY A 41 -7.66 -5.44 -5.46
C GLY A 41 -8.60 -4.30 -5.04
N VAL A 42 -8.60 -4.02 -3.75
CA VAL A 42 -9.40 -2.96 -3.13
C VAL A 42 -8.49 -1.79 -2.77
N CYS A 43 -8.93 -0.57 -3.10
CA CYS A 43 -8.22 0.64 -2.70
C CYS A 43 -8.17 0.73 -1.17
N ALA A 44 -6.96 0.77 -0.61
CA ALA A 44 -6.71 0.99 0.81
C ALA A 44 -6.05 2.36 1.08
N GLY A 45 -5.77 3.12 0.02
CA GLY A 45 -5.22 4.46 0.07
C GLY A 45 -4.79 4.90 -1.33
N PRO A 46 -5.41 5.93 -1.92
CA PRO A 46 -5.10 6.33 -3.29
C PRO A 46 -3.66 6.84 -3.41
N PRO A 47 -3.07 6.74 -4.62
CA PRO A 47 -1.77 7.33 -4.92
C PRO A 47 -1.73 8.82 -4.54
N GLY A 48 -0.65 9.24 -3.90
CA GLY A 48 -0.44 10.64 -3.59
C GLY A 48 0.75 10.91 -2.69
N LEU A 49 1.09 12.19 -2.56
CA LEU A 49 2.12 12.63 -1.62
C LEU A 49 1.70 12.33 -0.18
N ARG A 50 2.69 12.00 0.65
CA ARG A 50 2.52 11.78 2.08
C ARG A 50 3.60 12.56 2.84
N PRO A 51 3.41 13.88 3.04
CA PRO A 51 4.40 14.74 3.71
C PRO A 51 4.77 14.29 5.12
N THR A 52 3.88 13.55 5.79
CA THR A 52 4.09 12.96 7.11
C THR A 52 5.22 11.94 7.16
N TYR A 53 5.62 11.36 6.01
CA TYR A 53 6.75 10.42 5.91
C TYR A 53 8.04 11.07 5.40
N GLY A 54 8.03 12.39 5.18
CA GLY A 54 9.12 13.16 4.60
C GLY A 54 8.73 13.81 3.28
N GLU A 55 9.51 14.81 2.85
CA GLU A 55 9.33 15.45 1.55
C GLU A 55 9.59 14.45 0.41
N GLY A 56 8.84 14.59 -0.69
CA GLY A 56 8.99 13.76 -1.88
C GLY A 56 8.47 12.31 -1.75
N TYR A 57 7.88 11.94 -0.62
CA TYR A 57 7.30 10.61 -0.41
C TYR A 57 5.94 10.49 -1.12
N TYR A 58 5.86 9.64 -2.15
CA TYR A 58 4.65 9.38 -2.92
C TYR A 58 4.23 7.92 -2.77
N LEU A 59 2.99 7.65 -2.33
CA LEU A 59 2.52 6.29 -2.01
C LEU A 59 1.11 5.98 -2.44
N ALA A 60 0.89 4.69 -2.70
CA ALA A 60 -0.41 4.06 -2.81
C ALA A 60 -0.49 2.80 -1.94
N TYR A 61 -1.70 2.46 -1.51
CA TYR A 61 -2.01 1.25 -0.76
C TYR A 61 -3.18 0.50 -1.38
N VAL A 62 -3.05 -0.81 -1.49
CA VAL A 62 -4.10 -1.71 -1.97
C VAL A 62 -4.19 -2.94 -1.07
N ARG A 63 -5.36 -3.57 -1.05
CA ARG A 63 -5.54 -4.93 -0.54
C ARG A 63 -5.78 -5.87 -1.70
N ASP A 64 -5.07 -6.98 -1.72
CA ASP A 64 -5.38 -8.05 -2.68
C ASP A 64 -6.65 -8.82 -2.26
N PRO A 65 -7.17 -9.72 -3.12
CA PRO A 65 -8.36 -10.51 -2.80
C PRO A 65 -8.25 -11.39 -1.55
N ASP A 66 -7.04 -11.78 -1.15
CA ASP A 66 -6.78 -12.56 0.07
C ASP A 66 -6.76 -11.67 1.34
N GLY A 67 -6.75 -10.35 1.15
CA GLY A 67 -6.76 -9.32 2.17
C GLY A 67 -5.37 -8.88 2.62
N ASN A 68 -4.30 -9.27 1.91
CA ASN A 68 -2.94 -8.82 2.18
C ASN A 68 -2.81 -7.33 1.87
N LYS A 69 -2.15 -6.56 2.75
CA LYS A 69 -1.89 -5.14 2.50
C LYS A 69 -0.61 -4.97 1.69
N LEU A 70 -0.72 -4.36 0.51
CA LEU A 70 0.40 -4.05 -0.37
C LEU A 70 0.54 -2.53 -0.51
N SER A 71 1.78 -2.06 -0.63
CA SER A 71 2.07 -0.67 -0.91
C SER A 71 3.11 -0.54 -2.01
N ALA A 72 2.99 0.55 -2.78
CA ALA A 72 4.05 1.01 -3.68
C ALA A 72 4.43 2.42 -3.27
N PHE A 73 5.73 2.71 -3.26
CA PHE A 73 6.25 4.00 -2.85
C PHE A 73 7.37 4.48 -3.75
N PHE A 74 7.34 5.77 -4.06
CA PHE A 74 8.44 6.49 -4.68
C PHE A 74 8.96 7.51 -3.68
N LYS A 75 10.29 7.60 -3.59
CA LYS A 75 10.99 8.65 -2.85
C LYS A 75 12.02 9.26 -3.79
N GLY A 76 11.87 10.55 -4.06
CA GLY A 76 12.84 11.37 -4.79
C GLY A 76 14.14 11.61 -4.03
#